data_AF-A3WHA0-F1
#
_entry.id   AF-A3WHA0-F1
#
_cell.length_a   1.000
_cell.length_b   1.000
_cell.length_c   1.000
_cell.angle_alpha   90.00
_cell.angle_beta   90.00
_cell.angle_gamma   90.00
#
_symmetry.space_group_name_H-M   'P 1'
#
loop_
_entity.id
_entity.type
_entity.pdbx_description
1 polymer ?
#
loop_
_entity_poly.entity_id
_entity_poly.type
_entity_poly.pdbx_seq_one_letter_code
_entity_poly.pdbx_strand_id
1 'polypeptide(L)'
;MTGGRDRARLVASHWVWLFVILLVSSAFDYWDHISRPGSVFAQAPIAWLGFTVASFLTLFAIARVAAWALGRFARLPELPASTLGILLAVAVHLLIAGPLWDRVFWLGRLQFDAVLMPAFIAALLYLFYRAVFALIQRLMVPPRSRA
;
A
#
# COMPACT_ATOMS: atom_id res chain seq x y z
N MET A 1 -19.38 24.34 10.95
CA MET A 1 -17.94 24.71 11.02
C MET A 1 -17.02 23.48 11.22
N THR A 2 -17.32 22.33 10.61
CA THR A 2 -16.57 21.05 10.81
C THR A 2 -15.59 20.72 9.67
N GLY A 3 -15.88 21.15 8.45
CA GLY A 3 -15.10 20.77 7.25
C GLY A 3 -13.62 21.19 7.23
N GLY A 4 -13.22 22.23 7.96
CA GLY A 4 -11.82 22.66 8.03
C GLY A 4 -10.93 21.73 8.89
N ARG A 5 -11.47 21.21 10.01
CA ARG A 5 -10.73 20.29 10.90
C ARG A 5 -10.61 18.90 10.30
N ASP A 6 -11.63 18.44 9.58
CA ASP A 6 -11.63 17.12 8.96
C ASP A 6 -10.67 17.06 7.76
N ARG A 7 -10.59 18.14 6.96
CA ARG A 7 -9.58 18.29 5.90
C ARG A 7 -8.15 18.26 6.46
N ALA A 8 -7.89 18.99 7.54
CA ALA A 8 -6.56 18.99 8.18
C ALA A 8 -6.16 17.61 8.72
N ARG A 9 -7.13 16.83 9.27
CA ARG A 9 -6.90 15.46 9.73
C ARG A 9 -6.61 14.48 8.59
N LEU A 10 -7.30 14.62 7.45
CA LEU A 10 -7.05 13.82 6.25
C LEU A 10 -5.64 14.08 5.68
N VAL A 11 -5.25 15.34 5.54
CA VAL A 11 -3.91 15.73 5.06
C VAL A 11 -2.81 15.28 6.03
N ALA A 12 -3.11 15.22 7.34
CA ALA A 12 -2.17 14.73 8.34
C ALA A 12 -2.11 13.20 8.46
N SER A 13 -2.91 12.44 7.70
CA SER A 13 -2.95 10.99 7.78
C SER A 13 -1.94 10.33 6.84
N HIS A 14 -0.95 9.63 7.41
CA HIS A 14 0.00 8.85 6.62
C HIS A 14 -0.68 7.70 5.84
N TRP A 15 -1.87 7.24 6.24
CA TRP A 15 -2.57 6.19 5.48
C TRP A 15 -3.13 6.74 4.15
N VAL A 16 -3.60 7.99 4.14
CA VAL A 16 -4.12 8.64 2.92
C VAL A 16 -2.99 8.82 1.91
N TRP A 17 -1.86 9.36 2.35
CA TRP A 17 -0.71 9.57 1.47
C TRP A 17 -0.08 8.26 1.01
N LEU A 18 -0.05 7.23 1.86
CA LEU A 18 0.36 5.89 1.43
C LEU A 18 -0.56 5.36 0.33
N PHE A 19 -1.88 5.48 0.49
CA PHE A 19 -2.83 5.07 -0.54
C PHE A 19 -2.60 5.80 -1.87
N VAL A 20 -2.43 7.13 -1.83
CA VAL A 20 -2.18 7.95 -3.02
C VAL A 20 -0.89 7.53 -3.72
N ILE A 21 0.21 7.37 -2.98
CA ILE A 21 1.50 6.95 -3.54
C ILE A 21 1.35 5.57 -4.19
N LEU A 22 0.76 4.60 -3.49
CA LEU A 22 0.57 3.25 -4.01
C LEU A 22 -0.36 3.21 -5.23
N LEU A 23 -1.42 4.04 -5.25
CA LEU A 23 -2.33 4.15 -6.38
C LEU A 23 -1.60 4.68 -7.63
N VAL A 24 -0.84 5.76 -7.47
CA VAL A 24 -0.05 6.35 -8.57
C VAL A 24 1.00 5.35 -9.05
N SER A 25 1.75 4.71 -8.15
CA SER A 25 2.72 3.69 -8.50
C SER A 25 2.08 2.50 -9.22
N SER A 26 0.90 2.05 -8.79
CA SER A 26 0.17 0.94 -9.44
C SER A 26 -0.32 1.33 -10.84
N ALA A 27 -0.73 2.59 -11.04
CA ALA A 27 -1.10 3.09 -12.36
C ALA A 27 0.10 3.15 -13.32
N PHE A 28 1.26 3.58 -12.83
CA PHE A 28 2.50 3.56 -13.60
C PHE A 28 2.94 2.13 -13.93
N ASP A 29 2.90 1.22 -12.97
CA ASP A 29 3.23 -0.19 -13.17
C ASP A 29 2.31 -0.84 -14.20
N TYR A 30 0.99 -0.59 -14.10
CA TYR A 30 0.03 -1.03 -15.10
C TYR A 30 0.39 -0.53 -16.50
N TRP A 31 0.60 0.78 -16.63
CA TRP A 31 0.94 1.43 -17.90
C TRP A 31 2.22 0.85 -18.52
N ASP A 32 3.26 0.71 -17.71
CA ASP A 32 4.55 0.16 -18.15
C ASP A 32 4.39 -1.27 -18.69
N HIS A 33 3.61 -2.12 -18.03
CA HIS A 33 3.36 -3.49 -18.51
C HIS A 33 2.60 -3.53 -19.84
N ILE A 34 1.61 -2.66 -20.05
CA ILE A 34 0.79 -2.69 -21.29
C ILE A 34 1.43 -1.93 -22.46
N SER A 35 2.34 -1.00 -22.19
CA SER A 35 2.99 -0.18 -23.23
C SER A 35 4.25 -0.82 -23.80
N ARG A 36 4.82 -1.83 -23.13
CA ARG A 36 6.00 -2.57 -23.59
C ARG A 36 5.72 -3.40 -24.85
N PRO A 37 6.50 -3.22 -25.94
CA PRO A 37 6.38 -4.05 -27.14
C PRO A 37 6.57 -5.54 -26.82
N GLY A 38 5.68 -6.40 -27.34
CA GLY A 38 5.74 -7.85 -27.13
C GLY A 38 5.30 -8.32 -25.74
N SER A 39 4.83 -7.42 -24.87
CA SER A 39 4.35 -7.77 -23.54
C SER A 39 3.12 -8.68 -23.59
N VAL A 40 3.12 -9.75 -22.79
CA VAL A 40 1.94 -10.60 -22.60
C VAL A 40 0.79 -9.84 -21.95
N PHE A 41 1.08 -8.78 -21.19
CA PHE A 41 0.08 -7.93 -20.53
C PHE A 41 -0.65 -7.02 -21.53
N ALA A 42 0.05 -6.57 -22.57
CA ALA A 42 -0.53 -5.78 -23.65
C ALA A 42 -1.56 -6.56 -24.48
N GLN A 43 -1.49 -7.90 -24.48
CA GLN A 43 -2.44 -8.77 -25.20
C GLN A 43 -3.78 -8.89 -24.48
N ALA A 44 -3.84 -8.62 -23.17
CA ALA A 44 -5.04 -8.70 -22.36
C ALA A 44 -5.10 -7.56 -21.31
N PRO A 45 -5.15 -6.29 -21.73
CA PRO A 45 -4.96 -5.14 -20.83
C PRO A 45 -6.08 -4.99 -19.78
N ILE A 46 -7.29 -5.45 -20.09
CA ILE A 46 -8.44 -5.40 -19.16
C ILE A 46 -8.30 -6.46 -18.05
N ALA A 47 -7.86 -7.65 -18.42
CA ALA A 47 -7.56 -8.73 -17.49
C ALA A 47 -6.44 -8.30 -16.51
N TRP A 48 -5.38 -7.68 -17.04
CA TRP A 48 -4.30 -7.14 -16.22
C TRP A 48 -4.79 -6.03 -15.29
N LEU A 49 -5.63 -5.11 -15.79
CA LEU A 49 -6.22 -4.04 -14.98
C LEU A 49 -7.04 -4.60 -13.82
N GLY A 50 -7.86 -5.63 -14.08
CA GLY A 50 -8.63 -6.33 -13.05
C GLY A 50 -7.74 -6.91 -11.96
N PHE A 51 -6.68 -7.61 -12.35
CA PHE A 51 -5.67 -8.13 -11.42
C PHE A 51 -5.01 -7.01 -10.60
N THR A 52 -4.55 -5.93 -11.25
CA THR A 52 -3.89 -4.79 -10.59
C THR A 52 -4.82 -4.13 -9.56
N VAL A 53 -6.06 -3.82 -9.94
CA VAL A 53 -7.03 -3.17 -9.06
C VAL A 53 -7.39 -4.07 -7.87
N ALA A 54 -7.69 -5.34 -8.12
CA ALA A 54 -8.04 -6.29 -7.07
C ALA A 54 -6.88 -6.51 -6.09
N SER A 55 -5.66 -6.64 -6.60
CA SER A 55 -4.45 -6.79 -5.80
C SER A 55 -4.18 -5.55 -4.96
N PHE A 56 -4.23 -4.35 -5.55
CA PHE A 56 -4.04 -3.08 -4.85
C PHE A 56 -5.03 -2.91 -3.71
N LEU A 57 -6.33 -3.07 -3.97
CA LEU A 57 -7.38 -2.89 -2.97
C LEU A 57 -7.26 -3.93 -1.84
N THR A 58 -6.95 -5.18 -2.19
CA THR A 58 -6.82 -6.26 -1.21
C THR A 58 -5.60 -6.04 -0.32
N LEU A 59 -4.44 -5.72 -0.90
CA LEU A 59 -3.22 -5.39 -0.15
C LEU A 59 -3.46 -4.24 0.82
N PHE A 60 -4.06 -3.15 0.35
CA PHE A 60 -4.31 -1.98 1.18
C PHE A 60 -5.32 -2.28 2.29
N ALA A 61 -6.40 -3.00 1.97
CA ALA A 61 -7.42 -3.39 2.95
C ALA A 61 -6.82 -4.29 4.04
N ILE A 62 -6.05 -5.33 3.67
CA ILE A 62 -5.40 -6.22 4.63
C ILE A 62 -4.42 -5.42 5.50
N ALA A 63 -3.59 -4.57 4.91
CA ALA A 63 -2.61 -3.77 5.66
C ALA A 63 -3.29 -2.90 6.72
N ARG A 64 -4.36 -2.19 6.33
CA ARG A 64 -5.11 -1.31 7.24
C ARG A 64 -5.81 -2.13 8.32
N VAL A 65 -6.53 -3.20 7.95
CA VAL A 65 -7.27 -4.03 8.91
C VAL A 65 -6.32 -4.69 9.90
N ALA A 66 -5.20 -5.23 9.44
CA ALA A 66 -4.17 -5.83 10.28
C ALA A 66 -3.57 -4.81 11.25
N ALA A 67 -3.17 -3.63 10.76
CA ALA A 67 -2.65 -2.56 11.60
C ALA A 67 -3.65 -2.11 12.67
N TRP A 68 -4.93 -1.95 12.28
CA TRP A 68 -6.01 -1.63 13.21
C TRP A 68 -6.19 -2.72 14.27
N ALA A 69 -6.23 -4.00 13.86
CA ALA A 69 -6.39 -5.12 14.78
C ALA A 69 -5.21 -5.23 15.76
N LEU A 70 -3.98 -5.08 15.28
CA LEU A 70 -2.77 -5.07 16.10
C LEU A 70 -2.75 -3.91 17.11
N GLY A 71 -3.13 -2.71 16.67
CA GLY A 71 -3.26 -1.57 17.57
C GLY A 71 -4.39 -1.74 18.59
N ARG A 72 -5.52 -2.34 18.19
CA ARG A 72 -6.71 -2.47 19.04
C ARG A 72 -6.64 -3.61 20.04
N PHE A 73 -6.15 -4.78 19.62
CA PHE A 73 -6.18 -6.02 20.38
C PHE A 73 -4.83 -6.33 21.04
N ALA A 74 -3.73 -6.18 20.29
CA ALA A 74 -2.38 -6.38 20.82
C ALA A 74 -1.81 -5.11 21.49
N ARG A 75 -2.54 -3.98 21.46
CA ARG A 75 -2.14 -2.69 22.03
C ARG A 75 -0.77 -2.20 21.55
N LEU A 76 -0.38 -2.58 20.32
CA LEU A 76 0.87 -2.14 19.75
C LEU A 76 0.80 -0.63 19.44
N PRO A 77 1.91 0.11 19.64
CA PRO A 77 2.01 1.48 19.16
C PRO A 77 1.80 1.53 17.64
N GLU A 78 1.34 2.67 17.13
CA GLU A 78 0.88 2.81 15.74
C GLU A 78 1.95 2.43 14.71
N LEU A 79 3.21 2.88 14.87
CA LEU A 79 4.26 2.58 13.90
C LEU A 79 4.55 1.07 13.79
N PRO A 80 4.87 0.33 14.88
CA PRO A 80 4.98 -1.13 14.85
C PRO A 80 3.74 -1.83 14.30
N ALA A 81 2.54 -1.42 14.72
CA ALA A 81 1.29 -2.03 14.26
C ALA A 81 1.11 -1.91 12.74
N SER A 82 1.36 -0.72 12.19
CA SER A 82 1.25 -0.47 10.75
C SER A 82 2.34 -1.17 9.95
N THR A 83 3.59 -1.22 10.44
CA THR A 83 4.68 -1.94 9.77
C THR A 83 4.40 -3.44 9.71
N LEU A 84 3.93 -4.03 10.81
CA LEU A 84 3.51 -5.44 10.84
C LEU A 84 2.28 -5.68 9.95
N GLY A 85 1.35 -4.71 9.88
CA GLY A 85 0.21 -4.77 8.98
C GLY A 85 0.63 -4.84 7.51
N ILE A 86 1.60 -4.02 7.08
CA ILE A 86 2.16 -4.06 5.72
C ILE A 86 2.85 -5.40 5.45
N LEU A 87 3.67 -5.89 6.39
CA LEU A 87 4.36 -7.17 6.27
C LEU A 87 3.35 -8.32 6.10
N LEU A 88 2.31 -8.34 6.93
CA LEU A 88 1.24 -9.33 6.85
C LEU A 88 0.47 -9.23 5.53
N ALA A 89 0.16 -8.00 5.08
CA ALA A 89 -0.56 -7.80 3.83
C ALA A 89 0.20 -8.38 2.63
N VAL A 90 1.50 -8.11 2.53
CA VAL A 90 2.33 -8.67 1.45
C VAL A 90 2.42 -10.19 1.57
N ALA A 91 2.64 -10.73 2.76
CA ALA A 91 2.69 -12.17 2.96
C ALA A 91 1.36 -12.86 2.56
N VAL A 92 0.22 -12.34 3.01
CA VAL A 92 -1.11 -12.86 2.67
C VAL A 92 -1.40 -12.70 1.18
N HIS A 93 -0.95 -11.60 0.56
CA HIS A 93 -1.12 -11.43 -0.87
C HIS A 93 -0.33 -12.48 -1.64
N LEU A 94 0.95 -12.67 -1.37
CA LEU A 94 1.76 -13.64 -2.10
C LEU A 94 1.30 -15.08 -1.88
N LEU A 95 0.85 -15.42 -0.67
CA LEU A 95 0.40 -16.78 -0.36
C LEU A 95 -1.02 -17.09 -0.82
N ILE A 96 -1.91 -16.09 -0.87
CA ILE A 96 -3.36 -16.32 -1.01
C ILE A 96 -3.97 -15.38 -2.06
N ALA A 97 -3.96 -14.07 -1.81
CA ALA A 97 -4.78 -13.15 -2.62
C ALA A 97 -4.25 -12.98 -4.06
N GLY A 98 -2.94 -12.94 -4.25
CA GLY A 98 -2.28 -12.89 -5.55
C GLY A 98 -2.62 -14.11 -6.41
N PRO A 99 -2.35 -15.35 -5.93
CA PRO A 99 -2.77 -16.56 -6.62
C PRO A 99 -4.28 -16.63 -6.90
N LEU A 100 -5.12 -16.14 -5.98
CA LEU A 100 -6.56 -16.05 -6.19
C LEU A 100 -6.90 -15.11 -7.36
N TRP A 101 -6.37 -13.88 -7.35
CA TRP A 101 -6.63 -12.89 -8.39
C TRP A 101 -6.02 -13.28 -9.74
N ASP A 102 -4.89 -13.97 -9.76
CA ASP A 102 -4.29 -14.53 -10.97
C ASP A 102 -5.23 -15.56 -11.63
N ARG A 103 -5.92 -16.40 -10.83
CA ARG A 103 -6.94 -17.33 -11.36
C ARG A 103 -8.21 -16.63 -11.84
N VAL A 104 -8.62 -15.55 -11.18
CA VAL A 104 -9.88 -14.85 -11.50
C VAL A 104 -9.74 -13.95 -12.72
N PHE A 105 -8.66 -13.18 -12.79
CA PHE A 105 -8.50 -12.13 -13.81
C PHE A 105 -7.46 -12.46 -14.86
N TRP A 106 -6.50 -13.33 -14.56
CA TRP A 106 -5.42 -13.67 -15.48
C TRP A 106 -5.55 -15.12 -15.95
N LEU A 107 -4.55 -15.99 -15.74
CA LEU A 107 -4.60 -17.38 -16.21
C LEU A 107 -3.95 -18.37 -15.22
N GLY A 108 -3.68 -17.97 -13.97
CA GLY A 108 -2.98 -18.84 -13.01
C GLY A 108 -1.51 -19.08 -13.39
N ARG A 109 -0.87 -18.12 -14.07
CA ARG A 109 0.50 -18.26 -14.62
C ARG A 109 1.50 -17.34 -13.93
N LEU A 110 1.07 -16.50 -12.99
CA LEU A 110 1.96 -15.61 -12.26
C LEU A 110 2.67 -16.39 -11.14
N GLN A 111 3.91 -15.99 -10.86
CA GLN A 111 4.75 -16.60 -9.84
C GLN A 111 4.70 -15.77 -8.56
N PHE A 112 4.49 -16.45 -7.42
CA PHE A 112 4.39 -15.85 -6.08
C PHE A 112 5.24 -16.61 -5.04
N ASP A 113 6.33 -17.21 -5.49
CA ASP A 113 7.17 -18.16 -4.74
C ASP A 113 8.10 -17.50 -3.71
N ALA A 114 8.41 -16.21 -3.87
CA ALA A 114 9.24 -15.46 -2.93
C ALA A 114 8.39 -14.62 -1.95
N VAL A 115 8.10 -15.15 -0.76
CA VAL A 115 7.25 -14.44 0.23
C VAL A 115 8.04 -13.49 1.13
N LEU A 116 9.14 -13.97 1.71
CA LEU A 116 9.86 -13.24 2.77
C LEU A 116 10.53 -11.97 2.25
N MET A 117 11.21 -12.06 1.10
CA MET A 117 11.99 -10.94 0.58
C MET A 117 11.10 -9.73 0.22
N PRO A 118 10.01 -9.87 -0.56
CA PRO A 118 9.12 -8.75 -0.84
C PRO A 118 8.45 -8.19 0.40
N ALA A 119 8.04 -9.04 1.35
CA ALA A 119 7.43 -8.58 2.60
C ALA A 119 8.40 -7.74 3.44
N PHE A 120 9.67 -8.16 3.52
CA PHE A 120 10.72 -7.42 4.21
C PHE A 120 11.03 -6.09 3.52
N ILE A 121 11.19 -6.09 2.19
CA ILE A 121 11.41 -4.87 1.40
C ILE A 121 10.24 -3.89 1.60
N ALA A 122 9.00 -4.36 1.54
CA ALA A 122 7.82 -3.52 1.75
C ALA A 122 7.80 -2.89 3.15
N ALA A 123 8.20 -3.62 4.19
CA ALA A 123 8.33 -3.08 5.54
C ALA A 123 9.39 -1.98 5.63
N LEU A 124 10.56 -2.17 5.01
CA LEU A 124 11.63 -1.15 4.96
C LEU A 124 11.19 0.09 4.20
N LEU A 125 10.56 -0.08 3.04
CA LEU A 125 10.02 1.03 2.25
C LEU A 125 8.95 1.79 3.03
N TYR A 126 8.09 1.08 3.77
CA TYR A 126 7.10 1.72 4.65
C TYR A 126 7.74 2.54 5.77
N LEU A 127 8.78 2.01 6.43
CA LEU A 127 9.52 2.76 7.45
C LEU A 127 10.19 4.01 6.88
N PHE A 128 10.83 3.88 5.70
CA PHE A 128 11.40 5.02 4.98
C PHE A 128 10.34 6.08 4.66
N TYR A 129 9.21 5.65 4.09
CA TYR A 129 8.06 6.51 3.85
C TYR A 129 7.60 7.23 5.12
N ARG A 130 7.48 6.51 6.24
CA ARG A 130 7.06 7.10 7.53
C ARG A 130 8.05 8.12 8.06
N ALA A 131 9.36 7.91 7.86
CA ALA A 131 10.38 8.87 8.21
C ALA A 131 10.27 10.16 7.37
N VAL A 132 10.12 10.01 6.05
CA VAL A 132 9.91 11.15 5.13
C VAL A 132 8.64 11.91 5.47
N PHE A 133 7.54 11.20 5.72
CA PHE A 133 6.26 11.80 6.10
C PHE A 133 6.38 12.62 7.39
N ALA A 134 7.03 12.08 8.42
CA ALA A 134 7.25 12.79 9.67
C ALA A 134 8.16 14.02 9.50
N LEU A 135 9.18 13.94 8.64
CA LEU A 135 10.04 15.08 8.30
C LEU A 135 9.23 16.19 7.63
N ILE A 136 8.42 15.86 6.62
CA ILE A 136 7.55 16.82 5.92
C ILE A 136 6.59 17.49 6.90
N GLN A 137 5.94 16.71 7.78
CA GLN A 137 5.05 17.28 8.79
C GLN A 137 5.75 18.28 9.72
N ARG A 138 6.99 17.98 10.13
CA ARG A 138 7.79 18.91 10.96
C ARG A 138 8.13 20.20 10.23
N LEU A 139 8.48 20.11 8.96
CA LEU A 139 8.81 21.29 8.13
C LEU A 139 7.58 22.16 7.84
N MET A 140 6.38 21.57 7.81
CA MET A 140 5.13 22.28 7.53
C MET A 140 4.46 22.89 8.77
N VAL A 141 4.85 22.52 9.99
CA VAL A 141 4.32 23.12 11.22
C VAL A 141 5.22 24.30 11.61
N PRO A 142 4.72 25.56 11.58
CA PRO A 142 5.52 26.70 12.00
C PRO A 142 5.96 26.53 13.47
N PRO A 143 7.19 26.95 13.84
CA PRO A 143 7.61 26.93 15.23
C PRO A 143 6.62 27.73 16.06
N ARG A 144 6.18 27.17 17.20
CA ARG A 144 5.39 27.93 18.16
C ARG A 144 6.21 29.15 18.56
N SER A 145 5.75 30.35 18.21
CA SER A 145 6.34 31.58 18.73
C SER A 145 6.36 31.45 20.25
N ARG A 146 7.54 31.51 20.85
CA ARG A 146 7.67 31.61 22.29
C ARG A 146 7.08 32.97 22.66
N ALA A 147 5.84 32.97 23.13
CA ALA A 147 5.21 34.08 23.82
C ALA A 147 5.57 33.98 25.31
#